data_AF-A0A1S1M384-F1
#
_entry.id   AF-A0A1S1M384-F1
#
_cell.length_a   1.000
_cell.length_b   1.000
_cell.length_c   1.000
_cell.angle_alpha   90.00
_cell.angle_beta   90.00
_cell.angle_gamma   90.00
#
_symmetry.space_group_name_H-M   'P 1'
#
loop_
_entity.id
_entity.type
_entity.pdbx_description
1 polymer ?
#
loop_
_entity_poly.entity_id
_entity_poly.type
_entity_poly.pdbx_seq_one_letter_code
_entity_poly.pdbx_strand_id
1 'polypeptide(L)'
;MGRSKPPQVDPLPSDAPHEVEFFRRHCDDDAAQAAPGLDALLGFPVNVRARLLATLVAVAKAPPKRFAGGGQWEAMHGDMTGYFEARVTSGTPNGKWHYRLFCILDDTAEGKTAALLAVIDGAAKRYQTTLPASRYVTVRELGDEYLKRNPRSLAAAEEITAMMSAN
;
A
#
# COMPACT_ATOMS: atom_id res chain seq x y z
N MET A 1 11.25 39.73 -22.07
CA MET A 1 10.74 38.34 -22.11
C MET A 1 10.59 37.86 -20.69
N GLY A 2 9.38 37.86 -20.13
CA GLY A 2 9.14 37.37 -18.76
C GLY A 2 9.06 35.85 -18.78
N ARG A 3 9.87 35.17 -17.95
CA ARG A 3 9.75 33.73 -17.75
C ARG A 3 8.39 33.48 -17.07
N SER A 4 7.50 32.77 -17.73
CA SER A 4 6.24 32.30 -17.16
C SER A 4 6.55 31.41 -15.96
N LYS A 5 5.94 31.72 -14.81
CA LYS A 5 5.94 30.87 -13.63
C LYS A 5 5.29 29.53 -14.02
N PRO A 6 5.92 28.37 -13.75
CA PRO A 6 5.26 27.09 -14.01
C PRO A 6 3.94 27.02 -13.22
N PRO A 7 2.90 26.39 -13.77
CA PRO A 7 1.62 26.27 -13.09
C PRO A 7 1.84 25.59 -11.73
N GLN A 8 1.47 26.29 -10.64
CA GLN A 8 1.37 25.67 -9.34
C GLN A 8 0.16 24.75 -9.40
N VAL A 9 0.40 23.44 -9.40
CA VAL A 9 -0.64 22.44 -9.20
C VAL A 9 -1.02 22.54 -7.73
N ASP A 10 -2.26 22.93 -7.44
CA ASP A 10 -2.76 22.89 -6.07
C ASP A 10 -2.69 21.45 -5.56
N PRO A 11 -2.25 21.20 -4.32
CA PRO A 11 -2.28 19.87 -3.73
C PRO A 11 -3.70 19.32 -3.79
N LEU A 12 -3.85 18.05 -4.20
CA LEU A 12 -5.16 17.41 -4.24
C LEU A 12 -5.80 17.45 -2.84
N PRO A 13 -7.12 17.69 -2.74
CA PRO A 13 -7.79 17.66 -1.45
C PRO A 13 -7.53 16.33 -0.73
N SER A 14 -7.14 16.37 0.54
CA SER A 14 -6.86 15.17 1.34
C SER A 14 -8.03 14.17 1.43
N ASP A 15 -9.25 14.60 1.11
CA ASP A 15 -10.48 13.79 1.14
C ASP A 15 -10.89 13.28 -0.26
N ALA A 16 -10.10 13.56 -1.30
CA ALA A 16 -10.37 13.08 -2.66
C ALA A 16 -10.22 11.55 -2.76
N PRO A 17 -10.92 10.89 -3.71
CA PRO A 17 -10.69 9.48 -4.00
C PRO A 17 -9.22 9.24 -4.35
N HIS A 18 -8.69 8.14 -3.83
CA HIS A 18 -7.35 7.68 -4.13
C HIS A 18 -7.38 6.57 -5.21
N GLU A 19 -6.28 6.41 -5.92
CA GLU A 19 -6.02 5.24 -6.75
C GLU A 19 -5.23 4.21 -5.94
N VAL A 20 -5.64 2.94 -5.98
CA VAL A 20 -4.89 1.86 -5.33
C VAL A 20 -3.72 1.48 -6.22
N GLU A 21 -2.52 1.62 -5.70
CA GLU A 21 -1.29 1.31 -6.45
C GLU A 21 -0.38 0.41 -5.62
N PHE A 22 0.40 -0.45 -6.29
CA PHE A 22 1.38 -1.30 -5.63
C PHE A 22 2.78 -0.76 -5.88
N PHE A 23 3.54 -0.55 -4.81
CA PHE A 23 4.95 -0.22 -4.91
C PHE A 23 5.70 -1.35 -5.61
N ARG A 24 6.55 -0.97 -6.56
CA ARG A 24 7.52 -1.84 -7.18
C ARG A 24 8.92 -1.30 -6.91
N ARG A 25 9.82 -2.16 -6.47
CA ARG A 25 11.20 -1.80 -6.24
C ARG A 25 11.88 -1.43 -7.55
N HIS A 26 12.70 -0.39 -7.52
CA HIS A 26 13.38 0.10 -8.71
C HIS A 26 14.58 -0.79 -9.03
N CYS A 27 14.91 -0.97 -10.31
CA CYS A 27 16.03 -1.82 -10.74
C CYS A 27 17.39 -1.44 -10.12
N ASP A 28 17.57 -0.15 -9.79
CA ASP A 28 18.76 0.36 -9.11
C ASP A 28 18.89 -0.06 -7.63
N ASP A 29 17.78 -0.37 -6.93
CA ASP A 29 17.82 -0.86 -5.54
C ASP A 29 17.57 -2.37 -5.44
N ASP A 30 16.87 -2.95 -6.42
CA ASP A 30 16.58 -4.37 -6.50
C ASP A 30 16.52 -4.84 -7.96
N ALA A 31 17.48 -5.66 -8.36
CA ALA A 31 17.54 -6.22 -9.71
C ALA A 31 16.33 -7.10 -10.04
N ALA A 32 15.69 -7.72 -9.02
CA ALA A 32 14.47 -8.50 -9.21
C ALA A 32 13.23 -7.61 -9.40
N GLN A 33 13.32 -6.32 -9.05
CA GLN A 33 12.22 -5.36 -9.09
C GLN A 33 10.97 -5.92 -8.42
N ALA A 34 11.13 -6.50 -7.22
CA ALA A 34 10.04 -7.11 -6.48
C ALA A 34 8.92 -6.11 -6.21
N ALA A 35 7.71 -6.60 -5.98
CA ALA A 35 6.56 -5.77 -5.61
C ALA A 35 6.02 -6.26 -4.26
N PRO A 36 6.68 -5.94 -3.13
CA PRO A 36 6.51 -6.67 -1.87
C PRO A 36 5.05 -6.74 -1.37
N GLY A 37 4.31 -5.63 -1.50
CA GLY A 37 2.89 -5.59 -1.17
C GLY A 37 2.02 -6.47 -2.05
N LEU A 38 2.31 -6.53 -3.36
CA LEU A 38 1.60 -7.36 -4.32
C LEU A 38 1.94 -8.84 -4.13
N ASP A 39 3.22 -9.15 -3.98
CA ASP A 39 3.74 -10.49 -3.73
C ASP A 39 3.13 -11.09 -2.46
N ALA A 40 3.09 -10.31 -1.37
CA ALA A 40 2.46 -10.72 -0.13
C ALA A 40 0.95 -10.98 -0.30
N LEU A 41 0.24 -10.05 -0.97
CA LEU A 41 -1.20 -10.19 -1.22
C LEU A 41 -1.53 -11.45 -2.02
N LEU A 42 -0.73 -11.77 -3.05
CA LEU A 42 -0.89 -12.96 -3.88
C LEU A 42 -0.58 -14.24 -3.12
N GLY A 43 0.38 -14.20 -2.19
CA GLY A 43 0.71 -15.31 -1.30
C GLY A 43 -0.31 -15.58 -0.18
N PHE A 44 -1.26 -14.67 0.05
CA PHE A 44 -2.31 -14.87 1.06
C PHE A 44 -3.43 -15.80 0.55
N PRO A 45 -4.18 -16.45 1.47
CA PRO A 45 -5.35 -17.24 1.08
C PRO A 45 -6.34 -16.44 0.23
N VAL A 46 -6.98 -17.07 -0.75
CA VAL A 46 -7.87 -16.41 -1.74
C VAL A 46 -8.95 -15.55 -1.06
N ASN A 47 -9.58 -16.07 0.01
CA ASN A 47 -10.61 -15.34 0.74
C ASN A 47 -10.04 -14.13 1.51
N VAL A 48 -8.79 -14.19 1.98
CA VAL A 48 -8.08 -13.08 2.61
C VAL A 48 -7.72 -12.02 1.57
N ARG A 49 -7.17 -12.46 0.43
CA ARG A 49 -6.83 -11.60 -0.72
C ARG A 49 -8.02 -10.78 -1.19
N ALA A 50 -9.16 -11.43 -1.43
CA ALA A 50 -10.39 -10.77 -1.85
C ALA A 50 -10.87 -9.71 -0.83
N ARG A 51 -10.80 -10.03 0.47
CA ARG A 51 -11.23 -9.11 1.54
C ARG A 51 -10.30 -7.91 1.66
N LEU A 52 -8.99 -8.10 1.58
CA LEU A 52 -8.02 -7.00 1.60
C LEU A 52 -8.19 -6.08 0.39
N LEU A 53 -8.36 -6.63 -0.82
CA LEU A 53 -8.65 -5.84 -2.01
C LEU A 53 -9.94 -5.03 -1.86
N ALA A 54 -11.01 -5.65 -1.35
CA ALA A 54 -12.26 -4.95 -1.08
C ALA A 54 -12.08 -3.80 -0.07
N THR A 55 -11.26 -4.00 0.97
CA THR A 55 -10.90 -2.94 1.93
C THR A 55 -10.14 -1.81 1.24
N LEU A 56 -9.11 -2.10 0.45
CA LEU A 56 -8.34 -1.08 -0.26
C LEU A 56 -9.23 -0.26 -1.21
N VAL A 57 -10.09 -0.92 -1.99
CA VAL A 57 -11.04 -0.23 -2.90
C VAL A 57 -12.03 0.63 -2.12
N ALA A 58 -12.57 0.14 -0.99
CA ALA A 58 -13.51 0.90 -0.18
C ALA A 58 -12.85 2.12 0.47
N VAL A 59 -11.63 1.95 1.00
CA VAL A 59 -10.83 3.03 1.59
C VAL A 59 -10.47 4.07 0.54
N ALA A 60 -10.02 3.64 -0.63
CA ALA A 60 -9.61 4.53 -1.72
C ALA A 60 -10.78 5.35 -2.28
N LYS A 61 -12.01 4.79 -2.31
CA LYS A 61 -13.21 5.53 -2.72
C LYS A 61 -13.73 6.51 -1.67
N ALA A 62 -13.48 6.22 -0.39
CA ALA A 62 -13.82 7.09 0.72
C ALA A 62 -12.67 8.07 1.00
N PRO A 63 -12.85 9.06 1.89
CA PRO A 63 -11.72 9.80 2.45
C PRO A 63 -10.91 8.85 3.34
N PRO A 64 -9.70 8.40 2.96
CA PRO A 64 -9.02 7.29 3.66
C PRO A 64 -8.74 7.60 5.12
N LYS A 65 -8.52 8.88 5.44
CA LYS A 65 -8.28 9.36 6.82
C LYS A 65 -9.54 9.31 7.71
N ARG A 66 -10.73 9.20 7.12
CA ARG A 66 -12.02 9.21 7.83
C ARG A 66 -12.78 7.89 7.67
N PHE A 67 -12.17 6.90 7.03
CA PHE A 67 -12.81 5.62 6.80
C PHE A 67 -13.06 4.89 8.12
N ALA A 68 -14.32 4.75 8.50
CA ALA A 68 -14.76 4.02 9.68
C ALA A 68 -14.68 2.51 9.41
N GLY A 69 -13.47 1.97 9.25
CA GLY A 69 -13.24 0.61 8.74
C GLY A 69 -13.50 -0.52 9.73
N GLY A 70 -14.11 -0.27 10.90
CA GLY A 70 -14.41 -1.31 11.90
C GLY A 70 -13.19 -2.16 12.30
N GLY A 71 -12.00 -1.54 12.34
CA GLY A 71 -10.73 -2.22 12.62
C GLY A 71 -10.08 -2.93 11.42
N GLN A 72 -10.67 -2.86 10.22
CA GLN A 72 -10.05 -3.35 8.97
C GLN A 72 -9.06 -2.34 8.35
N TRP A 73 -9.09 -1.09 8.78
CA TRP A 73 -8.20 -0.02 8.34
C TRP A 73 -7.83 0.82 9.55
N GLU A 74 -6.55 1.08 9.75
CA GLU A 74 -6.08 1.90 10.87
C GLU A 74 -4.88 2.75 10.46
N ALA A 75 -4.81 3.97 11.00
CA ALA A 75 -3.59 4.75 11.01
C ALA A 75 -2.59 4.13 12.00
N MET A 76 -1.34 4.02 11.59
CA MET A 76 -0.26 3.57 12.46
C MET A 76 0.31 4.74 13.26
N HIS A 77 0.97 4.44 14.37
CA HIS A 77 1.51 5.41 15.31
C HIS A 77 2.98 5.13 15.65
N GLY A 78 3.65 6.05 16.34
CA GLY A 78 5.05 5.91 16.71
C GLY A 78 5.95 5.97 15.47
N ASP A 79 6.92 5.06 15.37
CA ASP A 79 7.88 5.03 14.24
C ASP A 79 7.23 4.76 12.87
N MET A 80 5.99 4.27 12.88
CA MET A 80 5.16 4.02 11.70
C MET A 80 4.18 5.16 11.41
N THR A 81 4.33 6.33 12.06
CA THR A 81 3.48 7.50 11.78
C THR A 81 3.57 7.86 10.29
N GLY A 82 2.42 8.11 9.66
CA GLY A 82 2.31 8.35 8.21
C GLY A 82 1.97 7.08 7.42
N TYR A 83 2.09 5.90 8.04
CA TYR A 83 1.59 4.65 7.45
C TYR A 83 0.20 4.32 7.95
N PHE A 84 -0.47 3.51 7.16
CA PHE A 84 -1.75 2.91 7.44
C PHE A 84 -1.66 1.41 7.24
N GLU A 85 -2.58 0.65 7.82
CA GLU A 85 -2.66 -0.77 7.56
C GLU A 85 -4.09 -1.25 7.24
N ALA A 86 -4.20 -2.00 6.15
CA ALA A 86 -5.36 -2.84 5.88
C ALA A 86 -5.20 -4.16 6.63
N ARG A 87 -6.25 -4.61 7.31
CA ARG A 87 -6.21 -5.70 8.28
C ARG A 87 -7.28 -6.72 7.96
N VAL A 88 -6.91 -8.00 7.89
CA VAL A 88 -7.86 -9.11 7.85
C VAL A 88 -7.44 -10.17 8.86
N THR A 89 -8.41 -10.73 9.58
CA THR A 89 -8.22 -11.95 10.37
C THR A 89 -9.00 -13.07 9.73
N SER A 90 -8.36 -14.23 9.53
CA SER A 90 -8.99 -15.41 8.97
C SER A 90 -8.50 -16.68 9.65
N GLY A 91 -9.41 -17.64 9.81
CA GLY A 91 -9.04 -19.03 10.05
C GLY A 91 -8.54 -19.66 8.74
N THR A 92 -7.56 -20.54 8.86
CA THR A 92 -7.08 -21.46 7.83
C THR A 92 -7.08 -22.87 8.43
N PRO A 93 -6.93 -23.94 7.63
CA PRO A 93 -6.73 -25.29 8.17
C PRO A 93 -5.57 -25.38 9.18
N ASN A 94 -4.59 -24.47 9.08
CA ASN A 94 -3.41 -24.40 9.94
C ASN A 94 -3.55 -23.37 11.08
N GLY A 95 -4.78 -23.02 11.46
CA GLY A 95 -5.09 -22.13 12.59
C GLY A 95 -5.52 -20.71 12.18
N LYS A 96 -5.60 -19.81 13.16
CA LYS A 96 -6.05 -18.43 12.96
C LYS A 96 -4.86 -17.49 12.75
N TRP A 97 -4.98 -16.59 11.78
CA TRP A 97 -3.92 -15.68 11.36
C TRP A 97 -4.43 -14.25 11.19
N HIS A 98 -3.54 -13.29 11.46
CA HIS A 98 -3.72 -11.89 11.10
C HIS A 98 -2.89 -11.59 9.86
N TYR A 99 -3.52 -10.97 8.88
CA TYR A 99 -2.93 -10.52 7.63
C TYR A 99 -2.98 -9.00 7.60
N ARG A 100 -1.89 -8.40 7.13
CA ARG A 100 -1.67 -6.96 7.08
C ARG A 100 -1.14 -6.60 5.69
N LEU A 101 -1.64 -5.49 5.15
CA LEU A 101 -0.95 -4.71 4.13
C LEU A 101 -0.62 -3.35 4.71
N PHE A 102 0.60 -2.88 4.49
CA PHE A 102 1.08 -1.59 4.94
C PHE A 102 1.02 -0.60 3.78
N CYS A 103 0.44 0.56 4.04
CA CYS A 103 0.09 1.53 3.02
C CYS A 103 0.58 2.94 3.37
N ILE A 104 0.84 3.74 2.34
CA ILE A 104 1.06 5.18 2.42
C ILE A 104 -0.05 5.88 1.64
N LEU A 105 -0.54 7.01 2.15
CA LEU A 105 -1.38 7.93 1.38
C LEU A 105 -0.44 8.99 0.76
N ASP A 106 -0.35 9.02 -0.57
CA ASP A 106 0.58 9.88 -1.29
C ASP A 106 -0.17 10.82 -2.24
N ASP A 107 -0.21 12.11 -1.89
CA ASP A 107 -0.78 13.19 -2.69
C ASP A 107 0.29 13.94 -3.52
N THR A 108 1.53 13.44 -3.55
CA THR A 108 2.68 14.10 -4.18
C THR A 108 3.26 13.37 -5.39
N ALA A 109 2.68 12.23 -5.79
CA ALA A 109 3.15 11.42 -6.91
C ALA A 109 3.04 12.17 -8.26
N GLU A 110 4.18 12.40 -8.93
CA GLU A 110 4.24 13.02 -10.26
C GLU A 110 3.68 12.08 -11.33
N GLY A 111 2.97 12.66 -12.30
CA GLY A 111 2.35 11.92 -13.39
C GLY A 111 1.04 11.23 -13.03
N LYS A 112 0.50 11.46 -11.83
CA LYS A 112 -0.79 10.94 -11.38
C LYS A 112 -1.84 12.05 -11.30
N THR A 113 -3.08 11.70 -11.64
CA THR A 113 -4.23 12.61 -11.61
C THR A 113 -5.02 12.54 -10.31
N ALA A 114 -4.74 11.56 -9.46
CA ALA A 114 -5.35 11.34 -8.16
C ALA A 114 -4.26 11.01 -7.12
N ALA A 115 -4.58 11.22 -5.84
CA ALA A 115 -3.73 10.77 -4.74
C ALA A 115 -3.66 9.23 -4.74
N LEU A 116 -2.58 8.67 -4.24
CA LEU A 116 -2.35 7.23 -4.24
C LEU A 116 -2.58 6.64 -2.85
N LEU A 117 -3.32 5.53 -2.80
CA LEU A 117 -3.24 4.57 -1.73
C LEU A 117 -2.18 3.54 -2.13
N ALA A 118 -0.91 3.85 -1.82
CA ALA A 118 0.22 3.03 -2.18
C ALA A 118 0.39 1.87 -1.20
N VAL A 119 0.30 0.63 -1.69
CA VAL A 119 0.61 -0.58 -0.93
C VAL A 119 2.11 -0.84 -1.00
N ILE A 120 2.79 -0.73 0.14
CA ILE A 120 4.25 -0.81 0.25
C ILE A 120 4.68 -2.26 0.46
N ASP A 121 4.03 -2.96 1.40
CA ASP A 121 4.45 -4.28 1.84
C ASP A 121 3.30 -5.04 2.51
N GLY A 122 3.50 -6.33 2.78
CA GLY A 122 2.54 -7.18 3.48
C GLY A 122 3.18 -8.08 4.52
N ALA A 123 2.38 -8.52 5.49
CA ALA A 123 2.80 -9.49 6.49
C ALA A 123 1.64 -10.35 7.00
N ALA A 124 1.96 -11.57 7.41
CA ALA A 124 1.06 -12.44 8.16
C ALA A 124 1.70 -12.83 9.50
N LYS A 125 0.88 -12.92 10.55
CA LYS A 125 1.30 -13.42 11.86
C LYS A 125 0.23 -14.34 12.43
N ARG A 126 0.64 -15.28 13.29
CA ARG A 126 -0.31 -16.10 14.03
C ARG A 126 -1.22 -15.22 14.90
N TYR A 127 -2.43 -15.70 15.14
CA TYR A 127 -3.38 -14.99 15.98
C TYR A 127 -2.78 -14.71 17.37
N GLN A 128 -3.00 -13.49 17.87
CA GLN A 128 -2.49 -13.04 19.18
C GLN A 128 -0.96 -13.10 19.36
N THR A 129 -0.17 -13.17 18.29
CA THR A 129 1.29 -12.94 18.36
C THR A 129 1.65 -11.54 17.92
N THR A 130 2.91 -11.13 18.09
CA THR A 130 3.42 -9.81 17.68
C THR A 130 4.31 -9.98 16.45
N LEU A 131 4.24 -9.03 15.50
CA LEU A 131 5.25 -8.98 14.43
C LEU A 131 6.57 -8.51 15.04
N PRO A 132 7.70 -9.10 14.65
CA PRO A 132 9.00 -8.65 15.16
C PRO A 132 9.25 -7.20 14.77
N ALA A 133 9.97 -6.45 15.62
CA ALA A 133 10.31 -5.04 15.38
C ALA A 133 11.04 -4.84 14.04
N SER A 134 11.92 -5.78 13.67
CA SER A 134 12.62 -5.79 12.39
C SER A 134 11.69 -5.76 11.18
N ARG A 135 10.47 -6.29 11.30
CA ARG A 135 9.50 -6.22 10.20
C ARG A 135 9.08 -4.79 9.91
N TYR A 136 8.82 -4.01 10.95
CA TYR A 136 8.45 -2.60 10.80
C TYR A 136 9.61 -1.77 10.25
N VAL A 137 10.86 -2.09 10.62
CA VAL A 137 12.06 -1.49 10.03
C VAL A 137 12.10 -1.74 8.52
N THR A 138 11.91 -2.98 8.06
CA THR A 138 11.87 -3.28 6.62
C THR A 138 10.75 -2.54 5.89
N VAL A 139 9.56 -2.43 6.48
CA VAL A 139 8.44 -1.66 5.88
C VAL A 139 8.81 -0.18 5.74
N ARG A 140 9.55 0.38 6.71
CA ARG A 140 10.05 1.76 6.63
C ARG A 140 11.09 1.92 5.53
N GLU A 141 12.07 1.02 5.45
CA GLU A 141 13.07 1.02 4.37
C GLU A 141 12.44 0.97 2.98
N LEU A 142 11.44 0.11 2.78
CA LEU A 142 10.70 0.02 1.51
C LEU A 142 9.87 1.28 1.22
N GLY A 143 9.26 1.89 2.23
CA GLY A 143 8.53 3.15 2.03
C GLY A 143 9.47 4.34 1.80
N ASP A 144 10.66 4.35 2.40
CA ASP A 144 11.68 5.33 2.11
C ASP A 144 12.21 5.16 0.67
N GLU A 145 12.38 3.93 0.19
CA GLU A 145 12.70 3.62 -1.22
C GLU A 145 11.60 4.13 -2.17
N TYR A 146 10.32 3.87 -1.84
CA TYR A 146 9.18 4.39 -2.58
C TYR A 146 9.18 5.92 -2.66
N LEU A 147 9.40 6.60 -1.53
CA LEU A 147 9.35 8.06 -1.44
C LEU A 147 10.58 8.76 -2.05
N LYS A 148 11.71 8.06 -2.17
CA LYS A 148 12.98 8.58 -2.71
C LYS A 148 12.90 8.98 -4.19
N ARG A 149 11.92 8.48 -4.94
CA ARG A 149 11.76 8.75 -6.38
C ARG A 149 10.45 9.45 -6.70
N ASN A 150 10.48 10.35 -7.67
CA ASN A 150 9.29 10.93 -8.30
C ASN A 150 9.60 11.15 -9.79
N PRO A 151 8.90 10.49 -10.74
CA PRO A 151 7.73 9.61 -10.58
C PRO A 151 7.96 8.38 -9.70
N ARG A 152 6.89 7.91 -9.05
CA ARG A 152 6.93 6.71 -8.19
C ARG A 152 7.20 5.46 -9.03
N SER A 153 7.96 4.51 -8.47
CA SER A 153 8.12 3.18 -9.07
C SER A 153 6.95 2.29 -8.66
N LEU A 154 6.08 1.95 -9.61
CA LEU A 154 4.81 1.27 -9.39
C LEU A 154 4.73 0.01 -10.25
N ALA A 155 4.01 -1.00 -9.78
CA ALA A 155 3.68 -2.17 -10.60
C ALA A 155 2.74 -1.77 -11.74
N ALA A 156 2.95 -2.30 -12.95
CA ALA A 156 2.10 -1.95 -14.08
C ALA A 156 0.71 -2.62 -13.96
N ALA A 157 -0.34 -1.95 -14.44
CA ALA A 157 -1.70 -2.48 -14.39
C ALA A 157 -1.86 -3.83 -15.10
N GLU A 158 -1.14 -4.02 -16.21
CA GLU A 158 -1.09 -5.28 -16.96
C GLU A 158 -0.44 -6.41 -16.14
N GLU A 159 0.62 -6.10 -15.40
CA GLU A 159 1.31 -7.05 -14.52
C GLU A 159 0.42 -7.46 -13.35
N ILE A 160 -0.24 -6.49 -12.72
CA ILE A 160 -1.22 -6.76 -11.65
C ILE A 160 -2.32 -7.69 -12.19
N THR A 161 -2.86 -7.39 -13.37
CA THR A 161 -3.92 -8.21 -13.99
C THR A 161 -3.43 -9.63 -14.31
N ALA A 162 -2.23 -9.75 -14.87
CA ALA A 162 -1.62 -11.04 -15.20
C ALA A 162 -1.38 -11.89 -13.94
N MET A 163 -0.80 -11.30 -12.89
CA MET A 163 -0.53 -11.99 -11.63
C MET A 163 -1.79 -12.38 -10.87
N MET A 164 -2.84 -11.55 -10.92
CA MET A 164 -4.14 -11.86 -10.30
C MET A 164 -4.90 -12.97 -11.03
N SER A 165 -4.63 -13.18 -12.33
CA SER A 165 -5.28 -14.23 -13.13
C SER A 165 -4.57 -15.59 -13.05
N ALA A 166 -3.33 -15.62 -12.58
CA ALA A 166 -2.50 -16.82 -12.51
C ALA A 166 -2.70 -17.66 -11.21
N ASN A 167 -3.59 -17.23 -10.31
CA ASN A 167 -3.68 -17.69 -8.90
C ASN A 167 -5.12 -17.70 -8.36
#